data_AF-I5C1V0-F1
#
_entry.id   AF-I5C1V0-F1
#
_cell.length_a   1.000
_cell.length_b   1.000
_cell.length_c   1.000
_cell.angle_alpha   90.00
_cell.angle_beta   90.00
_cell.angle_gamma   90.00
#
_symmetry.space_group_name_H-M   'P 1'
#
loop_
_entity.id
_entity.type
_entity.pdbx_description
1 polymer ?
#
loop_
_entity_poly.entity_id
_entity_poly.type
_entity_poly.pdbx_seq_one_letter_code
_entity_poly.pdbx_strand_id
1 'polypeptide(L)'
;MKLSISNHVHLVEQGDFEATDHWYPRVLNSNIHPLVAYFLNLSHEQMAERYHRIHPQTDKEALLGLFRYQPTYFRWAGTDMMHVINHEGNRKLTLIETNSCPSGQKSMPLLDLNVEQGGYRRLIEKTFKPMIDAHPETGKLAVLYDKNPMENLGYAATIADVMGEDVLIAKFDKADQDPPAKFIDGKLHIRGEQERWEEVRAAFRYVTQEPWTRIPEQAKTLLLNPIEACLSGGRNKKVASEAYDAFNETFASKGLSIFTPQTVRDVPYEAIEEHFHALGGAMVIKVPDSNAGQGVYTVVSEEELARALKAINKEDRFLVQQLIQSNYVPGQDTSNAWYHVGTIPDSKGRSFAFDLRLMMHATEEGVRPLAVYSRRSRFPLNQALPEGMDSWEVYGTNLSVKGEDGWTYADERLMLFDIRNFGQLGLGVDELIKGFVQSVMAVYAIDQHAIRTFGEKNRNH
;
A
#
# COMPACT_ATOMS: atom_id res chain seq x y z
N MET A 1 -20.03 12.83 -16.99
CA MET A 1 -20.46 11.54 -17.57
C MET A 1 -19.50 11.24 -18.71
N LYS A 2 -18.62 10.23 -18.56
CA LYS A 2 -17.51 10.04 -19.51
C LYS A 2 -18.00 9.35 -20.79
N LEU A 3 -17.50 9.77 -21.94
CA LEU A 3 -17.91 9.24 -23.23
C LEU A 3 -17.50 7.76 -23.33
N SER A 4 -18.47 6.84 -23.34
CA SER A 4 -18.21 5.43 -23.63
C SER A 4 -17.93 5.29 -25.13
N ILE A 5 -16.73 4.84 -25.47
CA ILE A 5 -16.28 4.73 -26.88
C ILE A 5 -16.19 3.28 -27.36
N SER A 6 -16.10 2.32 -26.43
CA SER A 6 -16.23 0.88 -26.65
C SER A 6 -16.65 0.20 -25.35
N ASN A 7 -16.94 -1.10 -25.37
CA ASN A 7 -17.25 -1.88 -24.18
C ASN A 7 -16.10 -1.77 -23.16
N HIS A 8 -16.41 -1.31 -21.96
CA HIS A 8 -15.45 -1.13 -20.86
C HIS A 8 -14.30 -0.15 -21.15
N VAL A 9 -14.45 0.72 -22.17
CA VAL A 9 -13.52 1.80 -22.49
C VAL A 9 -14.24 3.15 -22.55
N HIS A 10 -13.69 4.13 -21.83
CA HIS A 10 -14.14 5.51 -21.91
C HIS A 10 -13.01 6.42 -22.38
N LEU A 11 -13.39 7.48 -23.10
CA LEU A 11 -12.54 8.62 -23.35
C LEU A 11 -12.65 9.61 -22.19
N VAL A 12 -11.53 10.18 -21.77
CA VAL A 12 -11.47 11.23 -20.75
C VAL A 12 -10.74 12.43 -21.34
N GLU A 13 -11.40 13.57 -21.33
CA GLU A 13 -10.94 14.82 -21.93
C GLU A 13 -10.47 15.81 -20.85
N GLN A 14 -9.78 16.87 -21.27
CA GLN A 14 -9.42 17.96 -20.38
C GLN A 14 -10.69 18.64 -19.83
N GLY A 15 -10.73 18.90 -18.53
CA GLY A 15 -11.87 19.48 -17.82
C GLY A 15 -12.85 18.44 -17.24
N ASP A 16 -12.65 17.15 -17.48
CA ASP A 16 -13.53 16.08 -16.97
C ASP A 16 -13.37 15.76 -15.47
N PHE A 17 -12.47 16.45 -14.76
CA PHE A 17 -12.24 16.20 -13.33
C PHE A 17 -13.37 16.80 -12.49
N GLU A 18 -14.20 15.93 -11.91
CA GLU A 18 -15.26 16.32 -10.98
C GLU A 18 -14.92 15.82 -9.57
N ALA A 19 -14.71 16.74 -8.62
CA ALA A 19 -14.24 16.38 -7.29
C ALA A 19 -15.19 15.39 -6.56
N THR A 20 -16.50 15.55 -6.73
CA THR A 20 -17.51 14.68 -6.13
C THR A 20 -17.47 13.23 -6.61
N ASP A 21 -16.88 12.98 -7.79
CA ASP A 21 -16.76 11.66 -8.38
C ASP A 21 -15.49 10.91 -7.92
N HIS A 22 -14.54 11.62 -7.32
CA HIS A 22 -13.18 11.10 -7.08
C HIS A 22 -12.77 11.13 -5.60
N TRP A 23 -13.47 11.87 -4.76
CA TRP A 23 -13.21 11.96 -3.33
C TRP A 23 -14.39 11.43 -2.51
N TYR A 24 -14.11 10.89 -1.32
CA TYR A 24 -15.21 10.62 -0.38
C TYR A 24 -15.88 11.94 0.05
N PRO A 25 -17.21 11.99 0.19
CA PRO A 25 -17.89 13.20 0.65
C PRO A 25 -17.34 13.73 1.98
N ARG A 26 -16.95 12.84 2.89
CA ARG A 26 -16.31 13.21 4.17
C ARG A 26 -14.97 13.90 4.00
N VAL A 27 -14.21 13.58 2.94
CA VAL A 27 -12.91 14.17 2.61
C VAL A 27 -13.08 15.58 2.08
N LEU A 28 -14.02 15.80 1.13
CA LEU A 28 -14.33 17.13 0.60
C LEU A 28 -14.82 18.09 1.69
N ASN A 29 -15.50 17.56 2.71
CA ASN A 29 -15.99 18.31 3.86
C ASN A 29 -15.04 18.29 5.07
N SER A 30 -13.75 18.05 4.85
CA SER A 30 -12.73 18.00 5.91
C SER A 30 -11.58 18.95 5.63
N ASN A 31 -10.95 19.42 6.71
CA ASN A 31 -9.71 20.19 6.64
C ASN A 31 -8.56 19.35 7.17
N ILE A 32 -7.46 19.29 6.41
CA ILE A 32 -6.23 18.61 6.81
C ILE A 32 -5.77 19.10 8.19
N HIS A 33 -5.28 18.17 9.03
CA HIS A 33 -4.70 18.55 10.31
C HIS A 33 -3.38 19.32 10.10
N PRO A 34 -3.12 20.45 10.79
CA PRO A 34 -1.91 21.28 10.55
C PRO A 34 -0.58 20.53 10.67
N LEU A 35 -0.43 19.61 11.64
CA LEU A 35 0.77 18.77 11.75
C LEU A 35 0.99 17.86 10.54
N VAL A 36 -0.10 17.37 9.94
CA VAL A 36 -0.04 16.50 8.76
C VAL A 36 0.32 17.31 7.53
N ALA A 37 -0.30 18.49 7.37
CA ALA A 37 0.07 19.44 6.32
C ALA A 37 1.55 19.85 6.43
N TYR A 38 2.03 20.11 7.64
CA TYR A 38 3.43 20.42 7.90
C TYR A 38 4.35 19.25 7.53
N PHE A 39 4.03 18.03 7.98
CA PHE A 39 4.77 16.81 7.63
C PHE A 39 4.92 16.63 6.12
N LEU A 40 3.85 16.81 5.34
CA LEU A 40 3.87 16.67 3.88
C LEU A 40 4.76 17.70 3.17
N ASN A 41 5.07 18.82 3.84
CA ASN A 41 5.90 19.90 3.31
C ASN A 41 7.34 19.90 3.84
N LEU A 42 7.70 19.04 4.80
CA LEU A 42 9.07 18.95 5.32
C LEU A 42 10.06 18.62 4.20
N SER A 43 11.25 19.23 4.22
CA SER A 43 12.36 18.84 3.34
C SER A 43 12.99 17.50 3.79
N HIS A 44 13.74 16.87 2.90
CA HIS A 44 14.51 15.66 3.25
C HIS A 44 15.50 15.93 4.39
N GLU A 45 16.17 17.07 4.38
CA GLU A 45 17.10 17.51 5.42
C GLU A 45 16.40 17.67 6.76
N GLN A 46 15.24 18.34 6.79
CA GLN A 46 14.47 18.50 8.03
C GLN A 46 14.05 17.14 8.61
N MET A 47 13.57 16.21 7.77
CA MET A 47 13.20 14.87 8.20
C MET A 47 14.40 14.06 8.68
N ALA A 48 15.53 14.10 7.96
CA ALA A 48 16.73 13.34 8.29
C ALA A 48 17.37 13.84 9.58
N GLU A 49 17.50 15.16 9.76
CA GLU A 49 18.01 15.77 10.99
C GLU A 49 17.13 15.44 12.19
N ARG A 50 15.80 15.56 12.04
CA ARG A 50 14.87 15.22 13.12
C ARG A 50 14.95 13.74 13.49
N TYR A 51 14.97 12.86 12.50
CA TYR A 51 15.07 11.42 12.73
C TYR A 51 16.40 11.04 13.40
N HIS A 52 17.53 11.55 12.90
CA HIS A 52 18.85 11.30 13.46
C HIS A 52 18.98 11.81 14.90
N ARG A 53 18.38 12.96 15.23
CA ARG A 53 18.40 13.46 16.62
C ARG A 53 17.66 12.55 17.61
N ILE A 54 16.61 11.86 17.17
CA ILE A 54 15.86 10.89 17.99
C ILE A 54 16.55 9.51 17.97
N HIS A 55 17.29 9.21 16.92
CA HIS A 55 18.00 7.94 16.71
C HIS A 55 19.50 8.23 16.41
N PRO A 56 20.30 8.62 17.42
CA PRO A 56 21.68 9.09 17.21
C PRO A 56 22.61 8.03 16.60
N GLN A 57 22.24 6.76 16.66
CA GLN A 57 22.94 5.64 16.03
C GLN A 57 22.75 5.56 14.51
N THR A 58 21.76 6.25 13.95
CA THR A 58 21.48 6.24 12.51
C THR A 58 22.49 7.09 11.75
N ASP A 59 23.07 6.58 10.67
CA ASP A 59 23.86 7.36 9.73
C ASP A 59 22.95 8.29 8.91
N LYS A 60 23.07 9.59 9.18
CA LYS A 60 22.25 10.63 8.54
C LYS A 60 22.49 10.73 7.04
N GLU A 61 23.72 10.56 6.56
CA GLU A 61 24.02 10.66 5.12
C GLU A 61 23.47 9.45 4.37
N ALA A 62 23.55 8.26 4.96
CA ALA A 62 22.88 7.08 4.41
C ALA A 62 21.35 7.28 4.33
N LEU A 63 20.74 7.86 5.36
CA LEU A 63 19.31 8.17 5.38
C LEU A 63 18.93 9.22 4.31
N LEU A 64 19.71 10.29 4.16
CA LEU A 64 19.51 11.27 3.10
C LEU A 64 19.66 10.64 1.70
N GLY A 65 20.61 9.72 1.53
CA GLY A 65 20.76 8.94 0.31
C GLY A 65 19.51 8.14 -0.04
N LEU A 66 18.87 7.52 0.97
CA LEU A 66 17.59 6.82 0.79
C LEU A 66 16.45 7.77 0.41
N PHE A 67 16.36 8.96 1.02
CA PHE A 67 15.34 9.95 0.67
C PHE A 67 15.50 10.49 -0.75
N ARG A 68 16.74 10.71 -1.19
CA ARG A 68 17.07 11.20 -2.54
C ARG A 68 17.06 10.12 -3.60
N TYR A 69 16.89 8.85 -3.21
CA TYR A 69 16.86 7.73 -4.12
C TYR A 69 15.72 7.88 -5.14
N GLN A 70 16.03 7.56 -6.40
CA GLN A 70 15.07 7.52 -7.49
C GLN A 70 14.90 6.06 -7.94
N PRO A 71 13.79 5.39 -7.54
CA PRO A 71 13.52 4.01 -7.94
C PRO A 71 13.46 3.82 -9.46
N THR A 72 13.92 2.68 -9.93
CA THR A 72 13.82 2.28 -11.34
C THR A 72 12.44 1.71 -11.65
N TYR A 73 11.97 0.76 -10.83
CA TYR A 73 10.71 0.03 -11.03
C TYR A 73 9.60 0.46 -10.06
N PHE A 74 9.92 0.87 -8.84
CA PHE A 74 8.93 1.06 -7.78
C PHE A 74 8.74 2.53 -7.38
N ARG A 75 8.18 3.33 -8.30
CA ARG A 75 8.09 4.80 -8.18
C ARG A 75 6.84 5.31 -7.44
N TRP A 76 5.79 4.52 -7.33
CA TRP A 76 4.58 4.88 -6.57
C TRP A 76 4.19 3.75 -5.64
N ALA A 77 4.16 4.00 -4.33
CA ALA A 77 4.08 2.93 -3.35
C ALA A 77 3.18 3.32 -2.17
N GLY A 78 2.58 2.32 -1.53
CA GLY A 78 1.86 2.50 -0.28
C GLY A 78 2.21 1.42 0.71
N THR A 79 2.52 1.82 1.93
CA THR A 79 2.89 0.93 3.03
C THR A 79 1.82 0.91 4.08
N ASP A 80 1.61 -0.27 4.66
CA ASP A 80 0.76 -0.48 5.81
C ASP A 80 1.63 -0.70 7.02
N MET A 81 1.44 0.13 8.04
CA MET A 81 2.18 0.04 9.29
C MET A 81 1.24 -0.02 10.49
N MET A 82 1.71 -0.61 11.58
CA MET A 82 1.01 -0.58 12.86
C MET A 82 1.92 0.05 13.92
N HIS A 83 1.33 0.89 14.77
CA HIS A 83 2.06 1.46 15.90
C HIS A 83 2.03 0.48 17.07
N VAL A 84 3.20 -0.01 17.44
CA VAL A 84 3.37 -1.08 18.42
C VAL A 84 4.27 -0.66 19.57
N ILE A 85 4.11 -1.34 20.69
CA ILE A 85 4.88 -1.13 21.92
C ILE A 85 5.26 -2.49 22.52
N ASN A 86 6.44 -2.60 23.13
CA ASN A 86 6.83 -3.79 23.89
C ASN A 86 6.61 -3.58 25.40
N HIS A 87 6.88 -4.61 26.20
CA HIS A 87 6.71 -4.58 27.67
C HIS A 87 7.63 -3.57 28.38
N GLU A 88 8.71 -3.12 27.74
CA GLU A 88 9.63 -2.09 28.24
C GLU A 88 9.17 -0.66 27.93
N GLY A 89 8.06 -0.51 27.18
CA GLY A 89 7.55 0.78 26.74
C GLY A 89 8.20 1.31 25.45
N ASN A 90 9.03 0.52 24.77
CA ASN A 90 9.66 0.90 23.52
C ASN A 90 8.64 0.85 22.38
N ARG A 91 8.41 1.99 21.72
CA ARG A 91 7.46 2.12 20.61
C ARG A 91 8.15 1.98 19.26
N LYS A 92 7.50 1.29 18.32
CA LYS A 92 7.95 1.17 16.92
C LYS A 92 6.76 1.28 15.97
N LEU A 93 7.04 1.72 14.75
CA LEU A 93 6.13 1.50 13.61
C LEU A 93 6.60 0.25 12.89
N THR A 94 5.76 -0.77 12.89
CA THR A 94 6.06 -2.05 12.24
C THR A 94 5.42 -2.09 10.86
N LEU A 95 6.20 -2.45 9.85
CA LEU A 95 5.74 -2.60 8.48
C LEU A 95 5.03 -3.95 8.31
N ILE A 96 3.79 -3.90 7.85
CA ILE A 96 2.95 -5.09 7.63
C ILE A 96 2.99 -5.52 6.17
N GLU A 97 2.90 -4.55 5.25
CA GLU A 97 2.85 -4.79 3.81
C GLU A 97 3.28 -3.54 3.02
N THR A 98 3.79 -3.75 1.81
CA THR A 98 4.10 -2.71 0.83
C THR A 98 3.40 -3.02 -0.49
N ASN A 99 2.77 -2.02 -1.10
CA ASN A 99 1.83 -2.17 -2.22
C ASN A 99 2.27 -1.34 -3.43
N SER A 100 2.29 -1.95 -4.62
CA SER A 100 2.68 -1.32 -5.89
C SER A 100 1.56 -0.72 -6.74
N CYS A 101 0.30 -0.87 -6.30
CA CYS A 101 -0.84 -0.06 -6.77
C CYS A 101 -1.70 0.35 -5.56
N PRO A 102 -1.21 1.25 -4.70
CA PRO A 102 -1.92 1.63 -3.48
C PRO A 102 -3.19 2.45 -3.80
N SER A 103 -4.29 2.19 -3.09
CA SER A 103 -5.41 3.15 -2.99
C SER A 103 -5.21 4.07 -1.81
N GLY A 104 -5.79 5.27 -1.87
CA GLY A 104 -5.81 6.15 -0.71
C GLY A 104 -5.98 7.63 -0.96
N GLN A 105 -5.86 8.12 -2.20
CA GLN A 105 -6.03 9.54 -2.49
C GLN A 105 -7.41 9.98 -2.05
N LYS A 106 -8.46 9.27 -2.46
CA LYS A 106 -9.85 9.53 -2.04
C LYS A 106 -10.11 9.59 -0.52
N SER A 107 -9.14 9.18 0.31
CA SER A 107 -9.18 9.17 1.78
C SER A 107 -8.30 10.26 2.43
N MET A 108 -7.61 11.09 1.65
CA MET A 108 -6.71 12.13 2.12
C MET A 108 -7.37 13.51 1.96
N PRO A 109 -7.56 14.28 3.05
CA PRO A 109 -7.96 15.69 2.96
C PRO A 109 -7.04 16.49 2.03
N LEU A 110 -7.62 17.42 1.25
CA LEU A 110 -6.84 18.27 0.35
C LEU A 110 -5.81 19.09 1.14
N LEU A 111 -4.58 19.14 0.61
CA LEU A 111 -3.52 19.97 1.16
C LEU A 111 -3.74 21.45 0.86
N ASP A 112 -4.30 21.74 -0.33
CA ASP A 112 -4.75 23.06 -0.77
C ASP A 112 -6.16 22.90 -1.33
N LEU A 113 -7.12 23.62 -0.73
CA LEU A 113 -8.53 23.56 -1.12
C LEU A 113 -8.79 24.15 -2.51
N ASN A 114 -7.88 24.96 -3.05
CA ASN A 114 -7.98 25.52 -4.40
C ASN A 114 -7.50 24.55 -5.49
N VAL A 115 -6.89 23.42 -5.09
CA VAL A 115 -6.40 22.39 -6.01
C VAL A 115 -7.23 21.13 -5.80
N GLU A 116 -8.40 21.08 -6.43
CA GLU A 116 -9.39 20.00 -6.26
C GLU A 116 -8.86 18.61 -6.66
N GLN A 117 -7.90 18.56 -7.59
CA GLN A 117 -7.19 17.34 -7.98
C GLN A 117 -6.22 16.85 -6.90
N GLY A 118 -5.87 17.68 -5.91
CA GLY A 118 -5.10 17.32 -4.72
C GLY A 118 -3.89 16.41 -4.99
N GLY A 119 -3.88 15.27 -4.31
CA GLY A 119 -2.81 14.28 -4.41
C GLY A 119 -2.73 13.55 -5.76
N TYR A 120 -3.81 13.49 -6.55
CA TYR A 120 -3.75 12.99 -7.92
C TYR A 120 -2.78 13.84 -8.74
N ARG A 121 -2.99 15.16 -8.73
CA ARG A 121 -2.17 16.12 -9.48
C ARG A 121 -0.70 16.05 -9.09
N ARG A 122 -0.42 16.00 -7.78
CA ARG A 122 0.96 15.87 -7.27
C ARG A 122 1.68 14.62 -7.80
N LEU A 123 1.00 13.47 -7.83
CA LEU A 123 1.58 12.24 -8.36
C LEU A 123 1.82 12.33 -9.87
N ILE A 124 0.82 12.83 -10.62
CA ILE A 124 0.94 12.92 -12.08
C ILE A 124 2.02 13.93 -12.48
N GLU A 125 1.99 15.16 -11.97
CA GLU A 125 2.93 16.21 -12.36
C GLU A 125 4.38 15.91 -11.95
N LYS A 126 4.60 15.34 -10.76
CA LYS A 126 5.96 15.18 -10.21
C LYS A 126 6.57 13.80 -10.44
N THR A 127 5.78 12.83 -10.91
CA THR A 127 6.26 11.46 -11.15
C THR A 127 5.93 10.99 -12.55
N PHE A 128 4.64 10.90 -12.90
CA PHE A 128 4.24 10.23 -14.14
C PHE A 128 4.56 11.05 -15.38
N LYS A 129 4.30 12.37 -15.36
CA LYS A 129 4.61 13.27 -16.47
C LYS A 129 6.11 13.27 -16.82
N PRO A 130 7.05 13.46 -15.88
CA PRO A 130 8.48 13.35 -16.19
C PRO A 130 8.88 12.00 -16.80
N MET A 131 8.25 10.90 -16.36
CA MET A 131 8.48 9.58 -16.97
C MET A 131 7.97 9.52 -18.40
N ILE A 132 6.78 10.05 -18.69
CA ILE A 132 6.22 10.11 -20.04
C ILE A 132 7.09 10.98 -20.95
N ASP A 133 7.48 12.17 -20.49
CA ASP A 133 8.27 13.13 -21.27
C ASP A 133 9.64 12.54 -21.68
N ALA A 134 10.20 11.65 -20.84
CA ALA A 134 11.46 10.96 -21.09
C ALA A 134 11.32 9.64 -21.88
N HIS A 135 10.09 9.16 -22.12
CA HIS A 135 9.83 7.88 -22.76
C HIS A 135 9.67 8.04 -24.28
N PRO A 136 10.47 7.35 -25.12
CA PRO A 136 10.54 7.61 -26.56
C PRO A 136 9.36 7.07 -27.37
N GLU A 137 8.51 6.24 -26.77
CA GLU A 137 7.39 5.59 -27.46
C GLU A 137 6.29 6.57 -27.86
N THR A 138 5.65 6.30 -29.00
CA THR A 138 4.49 7.05 -29.51
C THR A 138 3.19 6.32 -29.26
N GLY A 139 2.05 7.01 -29.33
CA GLY A 139 0.71 6.45 -29.08
C GLY A 139 -0.10 7.28 -28.09
N LYS A 140 -1.27 6.77 -27.70
CA LYS A 140 -2.18 7.41 -26.74
C LYS A 140 -1.71 7.26 -25.28
N LEU A 141 -2.32 8.03 -24.39
CA LEU A 141 -2.21 7.86 -22.93
C LEU A 141 -3.38 7.00 -22.42
N ALA A 142 -3.13 6.25 -21.35
CA ALA A 142 -4.18 5.42 -20.78
C ALA A 142 -4.14 5.29 -19.25
N VAL A 143 -5.26 4.82 -18.71
CA VAL A 143 -5.38 4.22 -17.38
C VAL A 143 -5.93 2.81 -17.53
N LEU A 144 -5.19 1.82 -17.01
CA LEU A 144 -5.63 0.43 -16.95
C LEU A 144 -6.01 0.06 -15.52
N TYR A 145 -7.19 -0.50 -15.30
CA TYR A 145 -7.64 -0.85 -13.95
C TYR A 145 -8.51 -2.11 -13.91
N ASP A 146 -8.52 -2.81 -12.78
CA ASP A 146 -9.44 -3.96 -12.56
C ASP A 146 -10.38 -3.75 -11.35
N LYS A 147 -10.19 -2.69 -10.58
CA LYS A 147 -11.06 -2.29 -9.47
C LYS A 147 -10.90 -0.81 -9.16
N ASN A 148 -11.71 -0.31 -8.23
CA ASN A 148 -11.64 1.06 -7.71
C ASN A 148 -11.78 2.14 -8.81
N PRO A 149 -12.90 2.15 -9.57
CA PRO A 149 -13.10 3.10 -10.66
C PRO A 149 -13.02 4.56 -10.19
N MET A 150 -13.44 4.87 -8.95
CA MET A 150 -13.38 6.22 -8.37
C MET A 150 -12.00 6.87 -8.50
N GLU A 151 -10.94 6.22 -8.00
CA GLU A 151 -9.58 6.80 -8.10
C GLU A 151 -9.02 6.71 -9.51
N ASN A 152 -9.32 5.65 -10.26
CA ASN A 152 -8.80 5.47 -11.62
C ASN A 152 -9.37 6.49 -12.61
N LEU A 153 -10.64 6.83 -12.47
CA LEU A 153 -11.26 7.92 -13.21
C LEU A 153 -10.66 9.27 -12.82
N GLY A 154 -10.33 9.48 -11.53
CA GLY A 154 -9.65 10.69 -11.05
C GLY A 154 -8.21 10.80 -11.59
N TYR A 155 -7.46 9.70 -11.63
CA TYR A 155 -6.15 9.66 -12.29
C TYR A 155 -6.26 9.96 -13.78
N ALA A 156 -7.21 9.35 -14.50
CA ALA A 156 -7.39 9.58 -15.93
C ALA A 156 -7.71 11.05 -16.25
N ALA A 157 -8.64 11.67 -15.50
CA ALA A 157 -8.99 13.08 -15.69
C ALA A 157 -7.81 14.01 -15.34
N THR A 158 -7.09 13.70 -14.25
CA THR A 158 -5.89 14.47 -13.88
C THR A 158 -4.78 14.35 -14.94
N ILE A 159 -4.58 13.17 -15.53
CA ILE A 159 -3.62 12.97 -16.63
C ILE A 159 -4.04 13.80 -17.84
N ALA A 160 -5.33 13.80 -18.21
CA ALA A 160 -5.83 14.60 -19.32
C ALA A 160 -5.58 16.09 -19.11
N ASP A 161 -5.86 16.60 -17.90
CA ASP A 161 -5.64 18.01 -17.54
C ASP A 161 -4.17 18.41 -17.56
N VAL A 162 -3.29 17.57 -17.00
CA VAL A 162 -1.84 17.84 -16.88
C VAL A 162 -1.13 17.72 -18.22
N MET A 163 -1.55 16.77 -19.08
CA MET A 163 -0.92 16.51 -20.37
C MET A 163 -1.53 17.33 -21.50
N GLY A 164 -2.76 17.82 -21.36
CA GLY A 164 -3.50 18.49 -22.43
C GLY A 164 -3.84 17.54 -23.59
N GLU A 165 -4.06 16.25 -23.28
CA GLU A 165 -4.32 15.18 -24.24
C GLU A 165 -5.40 14.23 -23.72
N ASP A 166 -6.20 13.66 -24.62
CA ASP A 166 -7.22 12.67 -24.24
C ASP A 166 -6.58 11.39 -23.68
N VAL A 167 -7.25 10.82 -22.68
CA VAL A 167 -6.82 9.60 -21.98
C VAL A 167 -7.84 8.50 -22.16
N LEU A 168 -7.39 7.32 -22.60
CA LEU A 168 -8.21 6.12 -22.64
C LEU A 168 -8.26 5.48 -21.26
N ILE A 169 -9.44 5.25 -20.69
CA ILE A 169 -9.57 4.44 -19.48
C ILE A 169 -10.21 3.09 -19.82
N ALA A 170 -9.49 2.00 -19.58
CA ALA A 170 -9.92 0.65 -19.92
C ALA A 170 -9.91 -0.28 -18.70
N LYS A 171 -11.02 -0.98 -18.50
CA LYS A 171 -11.12 -2.03 -17.49
C LYS A 171 -10.42 -3.29 -17.99
N PHE A 172 -9.53 -3.89 -17.21
CA PHE A 172 -8.72 -5.04 -17.62
C PHE A 172 -8.82 -6.17 -16.61
N ASP A 173 -9.99 -6.81 -16.56
CA ASP A 173 -10.30 -7.88 -15.60
C ASP A 173 -9.67 -9.23 -16.00
N LYS A 174 -9.37 -10.08 -15.00
CA LYS A 174 -8.77 -11.40 -15.24
C LYS A 174 -9.75 -12.37 -15.92
N ALA A 175 -11.03 -12.27 -15.58
CA ALA A 175 -12.06 -13.18 -16.04
C ALA A 175 -12.70 -12.76 -17.39
N ASP A 176 -12.29 -11.62 -17.94
CA ASP A 176 -12.80 -11.14 -19.21
C ASP A 176 -12.23 -11.97 -20.37
N GLN A 177 -13.11 -12.60 -21.14
CA GLN A 177 -12.73 -13.43 -22.29
C GLN A 177 -12.45 -12.58 -23.54
N ASP A 178 -12.95 -11.34 -23.58
CA ASP A 178 -12.73 -10.40 -24.68
C ASP A 178 -12.30 -9.02 -24.12
N PRO A 179 -11.13 -8.95 -23.46
CA PRO A 179 -10.73 -7.73 -22.79
C PRO A 179 -10.54 -6.56 -23.78
N PRO A 180 -10.82 -5.32 -23.35
CA PRO A 180 -10.62 -4.13 -24.19
C PRO A 180 -9.16 -3.72 -24.32
N ALA A 181 -8.22 -4.46 -23.70
CA ALA A 181 -6.80 -4.19 -23.71
C ALA A 181 -6.03 -5.48 -24.00
N LYS A 182 -4.93 -5.36 -24.76
CA LYS A 182 -3.99 -6.47 -25.03
C LYS A 182 -2.58 -5.96 -25.24
N PHE A 183 -1.60 -6.82 -25.00
CA PHE A 183 -0.21 -6.54 -25.33
C PHE A 183 0.18 -7.31 -26.60
N ILE A 184 0.76 -6.61 -27.57
CA ILE A 184 1.34 -7.18 -28.79
C ILE A 184 2.80 -6.76 -28.81
N ASP A 185 3.73 -7.72 -28.81
CA ASP A 185 5.18 -7.48 -28.77
C ASP A 185 5.63 -6.48 -27.69
N GLY A 186 5.03 -6.56 -26.50
CA GLY A 186 5.30 -5.69 -25.35
C GLY A 186 4.61 -4.31 -25.42
N LYS A 187 3.93 -3.97 -26.51
CA LYS A 187 3.18 -2.71 -26.67
C LYS A 187 1.71 -2.91 -26.31
N LEU A 188 1.20 -2.08 -25.40
CA LEU A 188 -0.20 -2.05 -25.03
C LEU A 188 -1.04 -1.46 -26.16
N HIS A 189 -2.14 -2.15 -26.47
CA HIS A 189 -3.20 -1.70 -27.36
C HIS A 189 -4.51 -1.68 -26.61
N ILE A 190 -5.28 -0.60 -26.75
CA ILE A 190 -6.63 -0.46 -26.16
C ILE A 190 -7.65 -0.29 -27.29
N ARG A 191 -8.82 -0.91 -27.12
CA ARG A 191 -9.93 -0.81 -28.04
C ARG A 191 -10.54 0.59 -27.98
N GLY A 192 -10.37 1.35 -29.06
CA GLY A 192 -10.93 2.68 -29.24
C GLY A 192 -12.29 2.65 -29.96
N GLU A 193 -12.66 3.79 -30.53
CA GLU A 193 -13.88 3.92 -31.32
C GLU A 193 -13.90 2.95 -32.52
N GLN A 194 -15.09 2.51 -32.91
CA GLN A 194 -15.31 1.60 -34.04
C GLN A 194 -14.52 0.27 -33.93
N GLU A 195 -14.24 -0.18 -32.70
CA GLU A 195 -13.47 -1.40 -32.39
C GLU A 195 -12.03 -1.39 -32.93
N ARG A 196 -11.47 -0.20 -33.22
CA ARG A 196 -10.07 -0.06 -33.65
C ARG A 196 -9.11 -0.23 -32.46
N TRP A 197 -7.99 -0.89 -32.68
CA TRP A 197 -6.93 -1.00 -31.67
C TRP A 197 -5.98 0.19 -31.75
N GLU A 198 -5.92 0.96 -30.67
CA GLU A 198 -5.06 2.14 -30.53
C GLU A 198 -3.80 1.78 -29.73
N GLU A 199 -2.63 2.14 -30.25
CA GLU A 199 -1.36 1.95 -29.54
C GLU A 199 -1.23 2.93 -28.37
N VAL A 200 -0.71 2.45 -27.25
CA VAL A 200 -0.53 3.24 -26.02
C VAL A 200 0.96 3.43 -25.72
N ARG A 201 1.39 4.68 -25.57
CA ARG A 201 2.79 5.00 -25.21
C ARG A 201 3.06 4.88 -23.72
N ALA A 202 2.09 5.28 -22.90
CA ALA A 202 2.18 5.22 -21.45
C ALA A 202 0.81 4.96 -20.82
N ALA A 203 0.78 4.14 -19.78
CA ALA A 203 -0.42 3.86 -19.01
C ALA A 203 -0.18 3.94 -17.51
N PHE A 204 -1.07 4.65 -16.81
CA PHE A 204 -1.17 4.57 -15.35
C PHE A 204 -1.82 3.23 -15.00
N ARG A 205 -1.09 2.36 -14.28
CA ARG A 205 -1.49 0.96 -14.09
C ARG A 205 -2.04 0.72 -12.68
N TYR A 206 -3.34 0.46 -12.61
CA TYR A 206 -4.05 -0.02 -11.42
C TYR A 206 -4.68 -1.40 -11.62
N VAL A 207 -3.94 -2.33 -12.22
CA VAL A 207 -4.33 -3.74 -12.30
C VAL A 207 -3.78 -4.45 -11.07
N THR A 208 -4.65 -5.07 -10.30
CA THR A 208 -4.38 -5.48 -8.92
C THR A 208 -4.46 -6.97 -8.62
N GLN A 209 -5.31 -7.69 -9.33
CA GLN A 209 -5.63 -9.08 -9.07
C GLN A 209 -4.85 -9.95 -10.05
N GLU A 210 -3.71 -10.49 -9.63
CA GLU A 210 -2.82 -11.31 -10.47
C GLU A 210 -2.46 -10.64 -11.82
N PRO A 211 -1.89 -9.43 -11.83
CA PRO A 211 -1.60 -8.68 -13.05
C PRO A 211 -0.64 -9.40 -14.02
N TRP A 212 0.21 -10.31 -13.53
CA TRP A 212 1.16 -11.09 -14.33
C TRP A 212 0.50 -12.07 -15.32
N THR A 213 -0.79 -12.34 -15.19
CA THR A 213 -1.52 -13.19 -16.15
C THR A 213 -1.81 -12.47 -17.47
N ARG A 214 -1.66 -11.14 -17.51
CA ARG A 214 -2.09 -10.28 -18.62
C ARG A 214 -1.11 -9.18 -18.99
N ILE A 215 -0.27 -8.75 -18.06
CA ILE A 215 0.74 -7.71 -18.27
C ILE A 215 2.10 -8.38 -18.39
N PRO A 216 2.80 -8.27 -19.53
CA PRO A 216 4.11 -8.85 -19.70
C PRO A 216 5.16 -8.07 -18.90
N GLU A 217 6.24 -8.76 -18.54
CA GLU A 217 7.49 -8.14 -18.14
C GLU A 217 8.07 -7.32 -19.30
N GLN A 218 8.86 -6.29 -18.99
CA GLN A 218 9.57 -5.46 -19.96
C GLN A 218 8.64 -4.89 -21.04
N ALA A 219 7.45 -4.42 -20.64
CA ALA A 219 6.54 -3.74 -21.54
C ALA A 219 7.23 -2.55 -22.22
N LYS A 220 7.06 -2.42 -23.54
CA LYS A 220 7.49 -1.26 -24.32
C LYS A 220 6.68 -0.03 -23.94
N THR A 221 5.38 -0.19 -23.73
CA THR A 221 4.54 0.85 -23.15
C THR A 221 5.02 1.16 -21.73
N LEU A 222 5.25 2.43 -21.42
CA LEU A 222 5.61 2.87 -20.08
C LEU A 222 4.45 2.59 -19.10
N LEU A 223 4.70 1.84 -18.04
CA LEU A 223 3.71 1.55 -17.00
C LEU A 223 4.14 2.16 -15.67
N LEU A 224 3.23 2.85 -14.97
CA LEU A 224 3.43 3.27 -13.58
C LEU A 224 2.57 2.43 -12.62
N ASN A 225 3.12 1.56 -11.80
CA ASN A 225 4.46 0.95 -11.90
C ASN A 225 4.47 -0.18 -12.95
N PRO A 226 5.63 -0.61 -13.45
CA PRO A 226 5.78 -1.83 -14.24
C PRO A 226 5.52 -3.12 -13.40
N ILE A 227 5.37 -4.27 -14.05
CA ILE A 227 4.95 -5.53 -13.38
C ILE A 227 6.03 -6.08 -12.45
N GLU A 228 7.28 -5.80 -12.74
CA GLU A 228 8.49 -6.15 -12.01
C GLU A 228 8.42 -5.65 -10.56
N ALA A 229 7.83 -4.47 -10.32
CA ALA A 229 7.60 -3.97 -8.97
C ALA A 229 6.64 -4.86 -8.16
N CYS A 230 5.64 -5.47 -8.79
CA CYS A 230 4.77 -6.46 -8.14
C CYS A 230 5.54 -7.74 -7.81
N LEU A 231 6.24 -8.28 -8.81
CA LEU A 231 6.98 -9.56 -8.72
C LEU A 231 8.14 -9.50 -7.71
N SER A 232 8.69 -8.30 -7.48
CA SER A 232 9.83 -8.09 -6.57
C SER A 232 9.46 -7.79 -5.11
N GLY A 233 8.18 -7.93 -4.75
CA GLY A 233 7.73 -7.74 -3.37
C GLY A 233 6.73 -6.60 -3.16
N GLY A 234 6.43 -5.79 -4.17
CA GLY A 234 5.35 -4.80 -4.10
C GLY A 234 3.95 -5.42 -4.07
N ARG A 235 3.85 -6.75 -4.19
CA ARG A 235 2.63 -7.55 -4.06
C ARG A 235 2.82 -8.97 -3.54
N ASN A 236 4.04 -9.50 -3.61
CA ASN A 236 4.34 -10.82 -3.07
C ASN A 236 4.99 -10.68 -1.68
N LYS A 237 4.28 -11.11 -0.63
CA LYS A 237 4.72 -10.94 0.77
C LYS A 237 6.02 -11.68 1.08
N LYS A 238 6.26 -12.83 0.44
CA LYS A 238 7.47 -13.62 0.63
C LYS A 238 8.69 -12.87 0.08
N VAL A 239 8.62 -12.45 -1.19
CA VAL A 239 9.71 -11.72 -1.85
C VAL A 239 9.97 -10.39 -1.14
N ALA A 240 8.92 -9.70 -0.67
CA ALA A 240 9.07 -8.49 0.13
C ALA A 240 9.89 -8.75 1.40
N SER A 241 9.58 -9.82 2.14
CA SER A 241 10.31 -10.20 3.35
C SER A 241 11.78 -10.50 3.08
N GLU A 242 12.09 -11.16 1.95
CA GLU A 242 13.49 -11.43 1.53
C GLU A 242 14.23 -10.15 1.19
N ALA A 243 13.58 -9.22 0.48
CA ALA A 243 14.14 -7.91 0.18
C ALA A 243 14.45 -7.12 1.47
N TYR A 244 13.57 -7.19 2.47
CA TYR A 244 13.77 -6.49 3.75
C TYR A 244 14.94 -7.07 4.56
N ASP A 245 15.11 -8.40 4.58
CA ASP A 245 16.25 -9.03 5.26
C ASP A 245 17.57 -8.59 4.62
N ALA A 246 17.64 -8.61 3.28
CA ALA A 246 18.83 -8.16 2.55
C ALA A 246 19.14 -6.68 2.80
N PHE A 247 18.11 -5.84 2.90
CA PHE A 247 18.26 -4.44 3.30
C PHE A 247 18.84 -4.31 4.71
N ASN A 248 18.24 -5.02 5.68
CA ASN A 248 18.63 -4.98 7.09
C ASN A 248 20.09 -5.41 7.29
N GLU A 249 20.54 -6.45 6.58
CA GLU A 249 21.93 -6.87 6.60
C GLU A 249 22.86 -5.79 6.04
N THR A 250 22.51 -5.22 4.88
CA THR A 250 23.32 -4.19 4.21
C THR A 250 23.43 -2.90 5.02
N PHE A 251 22.35 -2.48 5.67
CA PHE A 251 22.25 -1.19 6.38
C PHE A 251 22.43 -1.31 7.90
N ALA A 252 22.71 -2.50 8.44
CA ALA A 252 22.91 -2.72 9.87
C ALA A 252 23.96 -1.78 10.47
N SER A 253 25.12 -1.64 9.82
CA SER A 253 26.21 -0.75 10.25
C SER A 253 25.85 0.74 10.20
N LYS A 254 24.75 1.09 9.51
CA LYS A 254 24.23 2.45 9.37
C LYS A 254 23.14 2.76 10.38
N GLY A 255 22.82 1.84 11.31
CA GLY A 255 21.76 2.04 12.29
C GLY A 255 20.38 2.22 11.65
N LEU A 256 20.16 1.59 10.49
CA LEU A 256 18.92 1.63 9.71
C LEU A 256 18.42 0.21 9.52
N SER A 257 17.15 -0.02 9.85
CA SER A 257 16.50 -1.31 9.64
C SER A 257 14.99 -1.16 9.45
N ILE A 258 14.47 -1.98 8.54
CA ILE A 258 13.05 -2.22 8.34
C ILE A 258 12.59 -3.13 9.47
N PHE A 259 11.59 -2.66 10.22
CA PHE A 259 11.05 -3.38 11.34
C PHE A 259 9.73 -4.05 10.96
N THR A 260 9.76 -5.37 10.77
CA THR A 260 8.58 -6.22 10.53
C THR A 260 8.33 -7.13 11.73
N PRO A 261 7.11 -7.65 11.92
CA PRO A 261 6.89 -8.70 12.91
C PRO A 261 7.64 -9.97 12.50
N GLN A 262 8.06 -10.77 13.48
CA GLN A 262 8.78 -12.02 13.22
C GLN A 262 7.97 -12.91 12.27
N THR A 263 8.58 -13.32 11.17
CA THR A 263 7.90 -14.04 10.08
C THR A 263 8.72 -15.25 9.67
N VAL A 264 8.08 -16.42 9.64
CA VAL A 264 8.60 -17.65 9.06
C VAL A 264 8.01 -17.80 7.66
N ARG A 265 8.88 -17.99 6.66
CA ARG A 265 8.51 -18.16 5.24
C ARG A 265 8.40 -19.64 4.88
N ASP A 266 7.74 -19.93 3.77
CA ASP A 266 7.68 -21.25 3.14
C ASP A 266 7.13 -22.38 4.03
N VAL A 267 6.26 -22.01 4.97
CA VAL A 267 5.63 -22.95 5.90
C VAL A 267 4.68 -23.86 5.11
N PRO A 268 4.91 -25.19 5.08
CA PRO A 268 3.95 -26.13 4.52
C PRO A 268 2.70 -26.21 5.39
N TYR A 269 1.56 -26.59 4.80
CA TYR A 269 0.29 -26.75 5.51
C TYR A 269 0.42 -27.60 6.78
N GLU A 270 1.16 -28.70 6.71
CA GLU A 270 1.34 -29.66 7.81
C GLU A 270 2.13 -29.10 9.00
N ALA A 271 2.92 -28.04 8.81
CA ALA A 271 3.72 -27.42 9.87
C ALA A 271 3.03 -26.22 10.55
N ILE A 272 1.85 -25.80 10.07
CA ILE A 272 1.15 -24.63 10.62
C ILE A 272 0.80 -24.83 12.10
N GLU A 273 0.32 -26.02 12.48
CA GLU A 273 -0.04 -26.33 13.87
C GLU A 273 1.18 -26.29 14.80
N GLU A 274 2.33 -26.83 14.35
CA GLU A 274 3.58 -26.77 15.11
C GLU A 274 4.00 -25.32 15.39
N HIS A 275 3.93 -24.45 14.37
CA HIS A 275 4.24 -23.03 14.54
C HIS A 275 3.27 -22.30 15.47
N PHE A 276 1.98 -22.65 15.44
CA PHE A 276 0.99 -22.10 16.37
C PHE A 276 1.37 -22.33 17.83
N HIS A 277 1.73 -23.57 18.16
CA HIS A 277 2.14 -23.93 19.52
C HIS A 277 3.49 -23.29 19.89
N ALA A 278 4.45 -23.26 18.96
CA ALA A 278 5.75 -22.63 19.16
C ALA A 278 5.65 -21.12 19.44
N LEU A 279 4.64 -20.45 18.86
CA LEU A 279 4.36 -19.02 19.08
C LEU A 279 3.45 -18.75 20.30
N GLY A 280 3.17 -19.77 21.13
CA GLY A 280 2.40 -19.61 22.36
C GLY A 280 0.89 -19.51 22.13
N GLY A 281 0.38 -20.06 21.02
CA GLY A 281 -1.05 -20.13 20.74
C GLY A 281 -1.64 -18.86 20.12
N ALA A 282 -0.82 -18.00 19.51
CA ALA A 282 -1.28 -16.85 18.75
C ALA A 282 -0.38 -16.53 17.55
N MET A 283 -0.96 -16.39 16.36
CA MET A 283 -0.21 -16.07 15.14
C MET A 283 -1.08 -15.44 14.05
N VAL A 284 -0.44 -15.06 12.95
CA VAL A 284 -1.09 -14.66 11.70
C VAL A 284 -0.62 -15.57 10.58
N ILE A 285 -1.55 -16.23 9.89
CA ILE A 285 -1.27 -17.00 8.67
C ILE A 285 -1.51 -16.09 7.46
N LYS A 286 -0.57 -16.02 6.52
CA LYS A 286 -0.71 -15.23 5.28
C LYS A 286 -0.42 -16.08 4.05
N VAL A 287 -1.30 -15.97 3.05
CA VAL A 287 -1.08 -16.49 1.69
C VAL A 287 -0.27 -15.46 0.87
N PRO A 288 0.88 -15.82 0.28
CA PRO A 288 1.83 -14.87 -0.32
C PRO A 288 1.25 -13.85 -1.31
N ASP A 289 0.42 -14.31 -2.26
CA ASP A 289 -0.08 -13.51 -3.39
C ASP A 289 -1.49 -12.91 -3.15
N SER A 290 -2.07 -13.16 -1.97
CA SER A 290 -3.39 -12.66 -1.60
C SER A 290 -3.36 -11.15 -1.28
N ASN A 291 -4.45 -10.43 -1.56
CA ASN A 291 -4.54 -8.97 -1.39
C ASN A 291 -5.80 -8.55 -0.62
N ALA A 292 -5.79 -7.32 -0.10
CA ALA A 292 -6.93 -6.70 0.60
C ALA A 292 -7.45 -7.48 1.83
N GLY A 293 -6.57 -8.22 2.51
CA GLY A 293 -6.86 -9.01 3.72
C GLY A 293 -7.59 -10.32 3.46
N GLN A 294 -7.83 -10.66 2.20
CA GLN A 294 -8.12 -12.04 1.85
C GLN A 294 -6.84 -12.85 2.04
N GLY A 295 -6.96 -14.10 2.49
CA GLY A 295 -5.80 -14.96 2.73
C GLY A 295 -4.92 -14.51 3.91
N VAL A 296 -5.44 -13.68 4.82
CA VAL A 296 -4.81 -13.33 6.10
C VAL A 296 -5.74 -13.79 7.22
N TYR A 297 -5.23 -14.64 8.11
CA TYR A 297 -5.99 -15.19 9.22
C TYR A 297 -5.28 -14.87 10.52
N THR A 298 -5.94 -14.12 11.39
CA THR A 298 -5.51 -13.97 12.79
C THR A 298 -6.03 -15.20 13.55
N VAL A 299 -5.16 -15.82 14.33
CA VAL A 299 -5.46 -17.05 15.05
C VAL A 299 -5.03 -16.86 16.51
N VAL A 300 -5.97 -16.88 17.44
CA VAL A 300 -5.71 -16.78 18.89
C VAL A 300 -6.27 -17.96 19.69
N SER A 301 -6.79 -18.99 19.01
CA SER A 301 -7.33 -20.20 19.63
C SER A 301 -7.25 -21.40 18.68
N GLU A 302 -7.34 -22.60 19.24
CA GLU A 302 -7.43 -23.85 18.48
C GLU A 302 -8.63 -23.88 17.52
N GLU A 303 -9.75 -23.26 17.94
CA GLU A 303 -10.95 -23.18 17.11
C GLU A 303 -10.71 -22.29 15.88
N GLU A 304 -10.05 -21.15 16.06
CA GLU A 304 -9.65 -20.29 14.94
C GLU A 304 -8.63 -20.98 14.04
N LEU A 305 -7.70 -21.74 14.60
CA LEU A 305 -6.74 -22.52 13.84
C LEU A 305 -7.47 -23.53 12.94
N ALA A 306 -8.37 -24.31 13.51
CA ALA A 306 -9.16 -25.29 12.77
C ALA A 306 -10.03 -24.63 11.67
N ARG A 307 -10.56 -23.42 11.91
CA ARG A 307 -11.29 -22.65 10.88
C ARG A 307 -10.37 -22.17 9.77
N ALA A 308 -9.21 -21.62 10.11
CA ALA A 308 -8.23 -21.14 9.14
C ALA A 308 -7.70 -22.29 8.25
N LEU A 309 -7.33 -23.43 8.86
CA LEU A 309 -6.87 -24.62 8.15
C LEU A 309 -7.91 -25.18 7.16
N LYS A 310 -9.21 -25.06 7.47
CA LYS A 310 -10.29 -25.44 6.54
C LYS A 310 -10.46 -24.48 5.35
N ALA A 311 -10.03 -23.22 5.51
CA ALA A 311 -10.22 -22.17 4.51
C ALA A 311 -9.04 -22.02 3.54
N ILE A 312 -7.88 -22.61 3.85
CA ILE A 312 -6.66 -22.52 3.04
C ILE A 312 -6.43 -23.78 2.20
N ASN A 313 -5.71 -23.63 1.09
CA ASN A 313 -5.35 -24.74 0.21
C ASN A 313 -4.10 -25.46 0.73
N LYS A 314 -4.16 -26.79 0.84
CA LYS A 314 -3.07 -27.61 1.41
C LYS A 314 -1.80 -27.61 0.57
N GLU A 315 -1.92 -27.37 -0.73
CA GLU A 315 -0.78 -27.36 -1.66
C GLU A 315 0.00 -26.04 -1.63
N ASP A 316 -0.53 -25.01 -0.98
CA ASP A 316 0.10 -23.69 -0.92
C ASP A 316 1.23 -23.65 0.13
N ARG A 317 2.11 -22.65 -0.02
CA ARG A 317 3.11 -22.28 0.99
C ARG A 317 2.67 -21.01 1.70
N PHE A 318 2.85 -20.97 3.02
CA PHE A 318 2.36 -19.89 3.87
C PHE A 318 3.49 -19.07 4.49
N LEU A 319 3.17 -17.84 4.86
CA LEU A 319 3.95 -17.10 5.84
C LEU A 319 3.22 -17.19 7.19
N VAL A 320 3.94 -17.62 8.21
CA VAL A 320 3.45 -17.55 9.60
C VAL A 320 4.16 -16.40 10.28
N GLN A 321 3.37 -15.45 10.79
CA GLN A 321 3.88 -14.24 11.41
C GLN A 321 3.42 -14.15 12.86
N GLN A 322 4.28 -13.63 13.73
CA GLN A 322 3.92 -13.32 15.11
C GLN A 322 2.75 -12.32 15.13
N LEU A 323 1.71 -12.63 15.91
CA LEU A 323 0.59 -11.72 16.13
C LEU A 323 1.05 -10.52 16.97
N ILE A 324 0.67 -9.31 16.55
CA ILE A 324 0.75 -8.13 17.40
C ILE A 324 -0.44 -8.22 18.36
N GLN A 325 -0.16 -8.40 19.65
CA GLN A 325 -1.19 -8.71 20.63
C GLN A 325 -1.99 -7.46 21.04
N SER A 326 -3.19 -7.66 21.59
CA SER A 326 -4.02 -6.54 22.05
C SER A 326 -3.53 -5.96 23.38
N ASN A 327 -3.29 -6.81 24.38
CA ASN A 327 -2.81 -6.43 25.70
C ASN A 327 -1.86 -7.50 26.25
N TYR A 328 -1.03 -7.08 27.21
CA TYR A 328 -0.25 -7.97 28.04
C TYR A 328 -1.16 -8.97 28.78
N VAL A 329 -0.88 -10.27 28.65
CA VAL A 329 -1.52 -11.32 29.45
C VAL A 329 -0.58 -11.74 30.57
N PRO A 330 -0.97 -11.63 31.85
CA PRO A 330 -0.14 -12.07 32.97
C PRO A 330 0.30 -13.53 32.84
N GLY A 331 1.60 -13.78 33.00
CA GLY A 331 2.18 -15.12 32.94
C GLY A 331 2.65 -15.59 31.56
N GLN A 332 2.45 -14.81 30.50
CA GLN A 332 3.09 -15.07 29.20
C GLN A 332 4.55 -14.59 29.19
N ASP A 333 5.41 -15.27 28.43
CA ASP A 333 6.73 -14.73 28.07
C ASP A 333 6.52 -13.55 27.12
N THR A 334 6.98 -12.38 27.53
CA THR A 334 6.77 -11.11 26.83
C THR A 334 8.03 -10.51 26.28
N SER A 335 9.16 -11.21 26.43
CA SER A 335 10.48 -10.77 26.01
C SER A 335 10.51 -10.32 24.54
N ASN A 336 9.80 -11.03 23.67
CA ASN A 336 9.71 -10.76 22.24
C ASN A 336 8.32 -10.30 21.76
N ALA A 337 7.39 -10.02 22.68
CA ALA A 337 6.02 -9.67 22.33
C ALA A 337 5.88 -8.18 21.98
N TRP A 338 5.05 -7.91 20.97
CA TRP A 338 4.63 -6.57 20.58
C TRP A 338 3.12 -6.42 20.74
N TYR A 339 2.70 -5.25 21.22
CA TYR A 339 1.31 -4.92 21.48
C TYR A 339 0.88 -3.74 20.63
N HIS A 340 -0.37 -3.71 20.20
CA HIS A 340 -0.93 -2.53 19.58
C HIS A 340 -0.93 -1.37 20.59
N VAL A 341 -0.45 -0.19 20.19
CA VAL A 341 -0.62 1.03 21.00
C VAL A 341 -2.10 1.40 21.10
N GLY A 342 -2.85 1.17 20.02
CA GLY A 342 -4.27 1.46 19.93
C GLY A 342 -4.59 2.96 19.81
N THR A 343 -5.83 3.26 19.43
CA THR A 343 -6.34 4.65 19.44
C THR A 343 -6.34 5.20 20.87
N ILE A 344 -6.33 6.52 21.01
CA ILE A 344 -6.70 7.16 22.28
C ILE A 344 -8.08 6.64 22.70
N PRO A 345 -8.26 6.20 23.96
CA PRO A 345 -9.55 5.68 24.42
C PRO A 345 -10.67 6.70 24.23
N ASP A 346 -11.83 6.24 23.75
CA ASP A 346 -13.02 7.08 23.62
C ASP A 346 -13.67 7.39 24.99
N SER A 347 -14.81 8.10 25.00
CA SER A 347 -15.54 8.43 26.24
C SER A 347 -16.09 7.20 26.99
N LYS A 348 -16.08 6.01 26.37
CA LYS A 348 -16.43 4.73 27.00
C LYS A 348 -15.18 3.93 27.38
N GLY A 349 -14.00 4.53 27.28
CA GLY A 349 -12.71 3.90 27.54
C GLY A 349 -12.29 2.90 26.47
N ARG A 350 -12.91 2.86 25.29
CA ARG A 350 -12.60 1.88 24.24
C ARG A 350 -11.42 2.34 23.39
N SER A 351 -10.44 1.46 23.20
CA SER A 351 -9.31 1.69 22.28
C SER A 351 -9.31 0.64 21.17
N PHE A 352 -8.99 1.03 19.94
CA PHE A 352 -9.07 0.18 18.76
C PHE A 352 -7.69 -0.02 18.14
N ALA A 353 -7.44 -1.20 17.54
CA ALA A 353 -6.30 -1.35 16.66
C ALA A 353 -6.49 -0.41 15.47
N PHE A 354 -5.40 0.19 15.02
CA PHE A 354 -5.42 0.96 13.78
C PHE A 354 -4.12 0.76 13.02
N ASP A 355 -4.21 0.92 11.71
CA ASP A 355 -3.04 0.98 10.84
C ASP A 355 -2.75 2.42 10.40
N LEU A 356 -1.55 2.62 9.89
CA LEU A 356 -1.12 3.80 9.18
C LEU A 356 -0.84 3.39 7.74
N ARG A 357 -1.70 3.79 6.81
CA ARG A 357 -1.39 3.69 5.38
C ARG A 357 -0.72 4.96 4.91
N LEU A 358 0.55 4.84 4.52
CA LEU A 358 1.34 5.93 3.96
C LEU A 358 1.60 5.67 2.49
N MET A 359 1.16 6.58 1.63
CA MET A 359 1.50 6.58 0.21
C MET A 359 2.67 7.53 -0.04
N MET A 360 3.54 7.15 -0.96
CA MET A 360 4.71 7.91 -1.36
C MET A 360 4.94 7.79 -2.87
N HIS A 361 5.71 8.71 -3.40
CA HIS A 361 6.07 8.72 -4.81
C HIS A 361 7.48 9.26 -5.04
N ALA A 362 8.10 8.81 -6.13
CA ALA A 362 9.40 9.27 -6.57
C ALA A 362 9.26 10.56 -7.40
N THR A 363 10.05 11.56 -7.06
CA THR A 363 10.16 12.82 -7.78
C THR A 363 11.60 13.02 -8.26
N GLU A 364 11.87 14.10 -8.99
CA GLU A 364 13.24 14.47 -9.38
C GLU A 364 14.15 14.71 -8.17
N GLU A 365 13.59 15.10 -7.01
CA GLU A 365 14.34 15.30 -5.77
C GLU A 365 14.50 14.00 -4.94
N GLY A 366 13.87 12.90 -5.36
CA GLY A 366 13.79 11.64 -4.61
C GLY A 366 12.37 11.34 -4.12
N VAL A 367 12.25 10.45 -3.12
CA VAL A 367 10.95 9.98 -2.61
C VAL A 367 10.30 11.03 -1.71
N ARG A 368 9.00 11.27 -1.86
CA ARG A 368 8.21 12.22 -1.04
C ARG A 368 6.93 11.57 -0.51
N PRO A 369 6.43 11.96 0.68
CA PRO A 369 5.12 11.51 1.15
C PRO A 369 4.00 12.16 0.33
N LEU A 370 2.99 11.36 -0.02
CA LEU A 370 1.93 11.73 -0.95
C LEU A 370 0.57 11.83 -0.26
N ALA A 371 0.16 10.78 0.44
CA ALA A 371 -1.10 10.70 1.16
C ALA A 371 -0.95 9.83 2.41
N VAL A 372 -1.75 10.10 3.44
CA VAL A 372 -1.72 9.33 4.68
C VAL A 372 -3.10 9.27 5.32
N TYR A 373 -3.50 8.08 5.74
CA TYR A 373 -4.75 7.86 6.46
C TYR A 373 -4.65 6.60 7.32
N SER A 374 -5.63 6.42 8.20
CA SER A 374 -5.70 5.26 9.08
C SER A 374 -7.02 4.55 8.93
N ARG A 375 -7.00 3.25 9.21
CA ARG A 375 -8.20 2.42 9.33
C ARG A 375 -8.17 1.75 10.69
N ARG A 376 -9.31 1.71 11.37
CA ARG A 376 -9.44 1.03 12.67
C ARG A 376 -10.14 -0.32 12.58
N SER A 377 -9.86 -1.19 13.53
CA SER A 377 -10.60 -2.42 13.74
C SER A 377 -12.05 -2.15 14.15
N ARG A 378 -12.90 -3.17 14.05
CA ARG A 378 -14.32 -3.06 14.42
C ARG A 378 -14.52 -3.13 15.92
N PHE A 379 -13.76 -4.00 16.58
CA PHE A 379 -13.88 -4.31 17.99
C PHE A 379 -12.68 -3.74 18.78
N PRO A 380 -12.92 -3.21 19.99
CA PRO A 380 -11.85 -2.61 20.79
C PRO A 380 -10.86 -3.65 21.32
N LEU A 381 -9.59 -3.25 21.42
CA LEU A 381 -8.46 -4.02 21.96
C LEU A 381 -8.63 -4.40 23.43
N ASN A 382 -9.29 -3.54 24.20
CA ASN A 382 -9.36 -3.61 25.66
C ASN A 382 -10.69 -4.15 26.18
N GLN A 383 -11.36 -4.99 25.39
CA GLN A 383 -12.56 -5.72 25.79
C GLN A 383 -12.41 -7.19 25.43
N ALA A 384 -13.04 -8.07 26.22
CA ALA A 384 -13.13 -9.47 25.87
C ALA A 384 -13.91 -9.63 24.55
N LEU A 385 -13.35 -10.40 23.63
CA LEU A 385 -14.03 -10.76 22.39
C LEU A 385 -15.26 -11.61 22.74
N PRO A 386 -16.48 -11.24 22.31
CA PRO A 386 -17.67 -12.04 22.55
C PRO A 386 -17.54 -13.43 21.95
N GLU A 387 -18.19 -14.42 22.58
CA GLU A 387 -18.22 -15.79 22.09
C GLU A 387 -18.75 -15.84 20.64
N GLY A 388 -18.06 -16.58 19.78
CA GLY A 388 -18.39 -16.72 18.36
C GLY A 388 -17.91 -15.57 17.45
N MET A 389 -17.28 -14.51 17.99
CA MET A 389 -16.60 -13.52 17.14
C MET A 389 -15.19 -13.95 16.78
N ASP A 390 -14.74 -13.53 15.60
CA ASP A 390 -13.40 -13.79 15.07
C ASP A 390 -12.40 -12.74 15.57
N SER A 391 -11.18 -13.16 15.88
CA SER A 391 -10.09 -12.28 16.30
C SER A 391 -9.75 -11.22 15.24
N TRP A 392 -10.11 -11.46 13.98
CA TRP A 392 -10.03 -10.48 12.91
C TRP A 392 -10.84 -9.20 13.23
N GLU A 393 -11.92 -9.30 14.00
CA GLU A 393 -12.71 -8.13 14.39
C GLU A 393 -11.91 -7.18 15.31
N VAL A 394 -10.93 -7.70 16.04
CA VAL A 394 -10.05 -6.94 16.95
C VAL A 394 -8.82 -6.40 16.24
N TYR A 395 -8.20 -7.20 15.37
CA TYR A 395 -6.89 -6.90 14.78
C TYR A 395 -6.96 -6.45 13.31
N GLY A 396 -8.00 -6.83 12.58
CA GLY A 396 -8.20 -6.54 11.18
C GLY A 396 -8.68 -5.10 10.94
N THR A 397 -7.90 -4.32 10.20
CA THR A 397 -8.20 -2.91 9.89
C THR A 397 -8.75 -2.69 8.48
N ASN A 398 -8.83 -3.74 7.65
CA ASN A 398 -9.29 -3.58 6.27
C ASN A 398 -10.75 -3.14 6.18
N LEU A 399 -11.04 -2.19 5.28
CA LEU A 399 -12.38 -1.61 5.09
C LEU A 399 -13.29 -2.44 4.19
N SER A 400 -12.70 -3.29 3.34
CA SER A 400 -13.45 -4.11 2.39
C SER A 400 -14.26 -5.16 3.12
N VAL A 401 -15.58 -5.12 2.97
CA VAL A 401 -16.52 -6.11 3.49
C VAL A 401 -17.09 -6.87 2.30
N LYS A 402 -17.07 -8.20 2.34
CA LYS A 402 -17.73 -9.02 1.31
C LYS A 402 -19.21 -9.13 1.68
N GLY A 403 -20.08 -8.47 0.91
CA GLY A 403 -21.54 -8.61 1.00
C GLY A 403 -22.08 -9.69 0.06
N GLU A 404 -23.39 -9.91 0.10
CA GLU A 404 -24.09 -10.90 -0.75
C GLU A 404 -24.02 -10.55 -2.25
N ASP A 405 -24.09 -9.26 -2.58
CA ASP A 405 -24.07 -8.74 -3.97
C ASP A 405 -22.69 -8.22 -4.42
N GLY A 406 -21.63 -8.50 -3.66
CA GLY A 406 -20.27 -8.05 -3.97
C GLY A 406 -19.61 -7.28 -2.83
N TRP A 407 -18.65 -6.41 -3.14
CA TRP A 407 -17.85 -5.71 -2.13
C TRP A 407 -18.51 -4.40 -1.66
N THR A 408 -18.60 -4.23 -0.34
CA THR A 408 -19.02 -3.00 0.36
C THR A 408 -17.85 -2.42 1.18
N TYR A 409 -17.95 -1.15 1.61
CA TYR A 409 -16.92 -0.46 2.37
C TYR A 409 -17.46 0.04 3.72
N ALA A 410 -16.76 -0.29 4.80
CA ALA A 410 -17.02 0.22 6.15
C ALA A 410 -16.37 1.61 6.34
N ASP A 411 -16.94 2.65 5.73
CA ASP A 411 -16.38 3.99 5.75
C ASP A 411 -16.31 4.62 7.16
N GLU A 412 -17.14 4.17 8.09
CA GLU A 412 -17.15 4.58 9.51
C GLU A 412 -15.89 4.16 10.28
N ARG A 413 -15.11 3.22 9.73
CA ARG A 413 -13.79 2.80 10.26
C ARG A 413 -12.61 3.52 9.61
N LEU A 414 -12.86 4.32 8.58
CA LEU A 414 -11.86 5.20 8.01
C LEU A 414 -11.62 6.41 8.93
N MET A 415 -10.36 6.58 9.32
CA MET A 415 -9.88 7.70 10.13
C MET A 415 -9.06 8.64 9.25
N LEU A 416 -9.69 9.75 8.85
CA LEU A 416 -9.06 10.79 8.05
C LEU A 416 -7.98 11.52 8.85
N PHE A 417 -6.97 12.04 8.18
CA PHE A 417 -5.94 12.87 8.82
C PHE A 417 -6.38 14.33 8.85
N ASP A 418 -7.62 14.53 9.32
CA ASP A 418 -8.29 15.82 9.45
C ASP A 418 -8.25 16.33 10.89
N ILE A 419 -8.69 17.57 11.09
CA ILE A 419 -8.75 18.23 12.41
C ILE A 419 -9.55 17.40 13.45
N ARG A 420 -10.53 16.61 13.01
CA ARG A 420 -11.47 15.89 13.91
C ARG A 420 -10.93 14.54 14.37
N ASN A 421 -10.24 13.82 13.48
CA ASN A 421 -9.91 12.41 13.69
C ASN A 421 -8.43 12.21 14.07
N PHE A 422 -7.52 13.06 13.60
CA PHE A 422 -6.08 12.84 13.79
C PHE A 422 -5.68 12.75 15.28
N GLY A 423 -6.26 13.58 16.14
CA GLY A 423 -6.00 13.55 17.59
C GLY A 423 -6.36 12.23 18.28
N GLN A 424 -7.29 11.45 17.70
CA GLN A 424 -7.70 10.14 18.24
C GLN A 424 -6.64 9.06 18.00
N LEU A 425 -5.69 9.28 17.08
CA LEU A 425 -4.65 8.31 16.75
C LEU A 425 -3.44 8.42 17.70
N GLY A 426 -3.31 9.52 18.44
CA GLY A 426 -2.17 9.76 19.33
C GLY A 426 -0.82 9.85 18.61
N LEU A 427 -0.82 10.17 17.32
CA LEU A 427 0.39 10.28 16.49
C LEU A 427 0.93 11.72 16.50
N GLY A 428 2.26 11.85 16.54
CA GLY A 428 2.97 13.11 16.33
C GLY A 428 3.68 13.16 14.99
N VAL A 429 4.34 14.30 14.72
CA VAL A 429 5.19 14.45 13.52
C VAL A 429 6.34 13.44 13.50
N ASP A 430 6.86 13.06 14.67
CA ASP A 430 7.97 12.10 14.77
C ASP A 430 7.55 10.70 14.34
N GLU A 431 6.33 10.25 14.68
CA GLU A 431 5.78 9.00 14.18
C GLU A 431 5.54 9.05 12.67
N LEU A 432 5.07 10.17 12.12
CA LEU A 432 4.91 10.31 10.66
C LEU A 432 6.26 10.25 9.93
N ILE A 433 7.30 10.91 10.46
CA ILE A 433 8.66 10.83 9.92
C ILE A 433 9.19 9.41 10.02
N LYS A 434 9.06 8.74 11.17
CA LYS A 434 9.46 7.33 11.33
C LYS A 434 8.74 6.41 10.33
N GLY A 435 7.44 6.62 10.13
CA GLY A 435 6.65 5.89 9.14
C GLY A 435 7.16 6.11 7.72
N PHE A 436 7.48 7.35 7.36
CA PHE A 436 8.09 7.66 6.07
C PHE A 436 9.47 7.01 5.90
N VAL A 437 10.32 7.01 6.93
CA VAL A 437 11.62 6.33 6.90
C VAL A 437 11.47 4.83 6.66
N GLN A 438 10.61 4.14 7.42
CA GLN A 438 10.29 2.72 7.21
C GLN A 438 9.81 2.46 5.78
N SER A 439 9.00 3.37 5.25
CA SER A 439 8.39 3.26 3.94
C SER A 439 9.41 3.42 2.80
N VAL A 440 10.31 4.41 2.90
CA VAL A 440 11.39 4.63 1.92
C VAL A 440 12.35 3.44 1.92
N MET A 441 12.71 2.91 3.10
CA MET A 441 13.57 1.73 3.20
C MET A 441 12.93 0.51 2.52
N ALA A 442 11.63 0.29 2.71
CA ALA A 442 10.89 -0.81 2.09
C ALA A 442 10.84 -0.68 0.55
N VAL A 443 10.57 0.52 0.04
CA VAL A 443 10.58 0.79 -1.41
C VAL A 443 11.98 0.57 -1.99
N TYR A 444 13.01 1.10 -1.33
CA TYR A 444 14.40 0.89 -1.75
C TYR A 444 14.74 -0.61 -1.80
N ALA A 445 14.41 -1.36 -0.75
CA ALA A 445 14.67 -2.80 -0.67
C ALA A 445 14.03 -3.56 -1.84
N ILE A 446 12.75 -3.32 -2.10
CA ILE A 446 12.00 -3.97 -3.18
C ILE A 446 12.52 -3.54 -4.56
N ASP A 447 12.86 -2.26 -4.75
CA ASP A 447 13.40 -1.78 -6.03
C ASP A 447 14.78 -2.36 -6.31
N GLN A 448 15.66 -2.47 -5.29
CA GLN A 448 16.95 -3.14 -5.43
C GLN A 448 16.79 -4.63 -5.73
N HIS A 449 15.78 -5.29 -5.16
CA HIS A 449 15.42 -6.65 -5.56
C HIS A 449 15.01 -6.69 -7.04
N ALA A 450 14.14 -5.78 -7.49
CA ALA A 450 13.72 -5.69 -8.88
C ALA A 450 14.89 -5.47 -9.85
N ILE A 451 15.81 -4.55 -9.53
CA ILE A 451 17.01 -4.29 -10.32
C ILE A 451 17.90 -5.54 -10.40
N ARG A 452 18.07 -6.26 -9.30
CA ARG A 452 18.86 -7.49 -9.27
C ARG A 452 18.21 -8.66 -9.99
N THR A 453 16.89 -8.69 -10.14
CA THR A 453 16.18 -9.78 -10.82
C THR A 453 15.96 -9.48 -12.30
N PHE A 454 15.49 -8.28 -12.62
CA PHE A 454 15.01 -7.89 -13.95
C PHE A 454 15.90 -6.87 -14.68
N GLY A 455 16.95 -6.36 -14.02
CA GLY A 455 17.87 -5.39 -14.62
C GLY A 455 18.69 -5.98 -15.77
N GLU A 456 19.24 -5.09 -16.61
CA GLU A 456 19.88 -5.46 -17.88
C GLU A 456 21.07 -6.43 -17.76
N LYS A 457 21.69 -6.53 -16.58
CA LYS A 457 22.84 -7.43 -16.35
C LYS A 457 22.48 -8.91 -16.26
N ASN A 458 21.21 -9.27 -16.05
CA ASN A 458 20.76 -10.67 -16.03
C ASN A 458 20.33 -11.21 -17.40
N ARG A 459 20.55 -10.45 -18.48
CA ARG A 459 20.12 -10.78 -19.85
C ARG A 459 20.87 -11.93 -20.55
N ASN A 460 21.77 -12.64 -19.87
CA ASN A 460 22.66 -13.65 -20.48
C ASN A 460 22.45 -15.10 -19.97
N HIS A 461 21.31 -15.43 -19.36
CA HIS A 461 20.96 -16.81 -19.03
C HIS A 461 19.65 -17.23 -19.68
#